data_AF-A0A6N7V1D1-F1
#
_entry.id   AF-A0A6N7V1D1-F1
#
_cell.length_a   1.000
_cell.length_b   1.000
_cell.length_c   1.000
_cell.angle_alpha   90.00
_cell.angle_beta   90.00
_cell.angle_gamma   90.00
#
_symmetry.space_group_name_H-M   'P 1'
#
loop_
_entity.id
_entity.type
_entity.pdbx_description
1 polymer ?
#
loop_
_entity_poly.entity_id
_entity_poly.type
_entity_poly.pdbx_seq_one_letter_code
_entity_poly.pdbx_strand_id
1 'polypeptide(L)'
;MEELVIKRSDFEKAKRELKEFSQNEPGEWSLPAVEVTGGILGWGDHKVTGAELNERVEEVQKHLQYLNRTSIKTVKEFENIYKALDELDKSYINVLLGEMEQIRKVSNGVKTNQEYIKKIVEDQKKTLEVLKIFKQKLDTYAHLEDIDKLWNDCQTWKEEIPELSDLVRHVMLTSNSNSGQIEEIGKDIQCHKELLFTAVAETAEKNEATARELTKKIKYAYLIAGSSLGVALAELIIMLSKVL
;
A
#
# COMPACT_ATOMS: atom_id res chain seq x y z
N MET A 1 -19.00 -17.64 37.59
CA MET A 1 -18.01 -16.94 38.42
C MET A 1 -18.82 -16.36 39.56
N GLU A 2 -18.90 -17.08 40.69
CA GLU A 2 -19.57 -16.54 41.87
C GLU A 2 -18.65 -15.47 42.44
N GLU A 3 -19.17 -14.24 42.46
CA GLU A 3 -18.52 -13.08 43.03
C GLU A 3 -18.31 -13.39 44.53
N LEU A 4 -17.07 -13.63 44.93
CA LEU A 4 -16.70 -13.82 46.33
C LEU A 4 -16.90 -12.47 47.04
N VAL A 5 -18.13 -12.23 47.48
CA VAL A 5 -18.49 -11.04 48.25
C VAL A 5 -17.74 -11.12 49.58
N ILE A 6 -16.70 -10.31 49.69
CA ILE A 6 -15.89 -10.17 50.90
C ILE A 6 -16.84 -9.67 52.01
N LYS A 7 -17.15 -10.52 52.99
CA LYS A 7 -17.83 -10.12 54.22
C LYS A 7 -16.88 -9.37 55.15
N ARG A 8 -16.39 -8.24 54.67
CA ARG A 8 -15.50 -7.32 55.39
C ARG A 8 -16.14 -6.81 56.69
N SER A 9 -17.48 -6.85 56.77
CA SER A 9 -18.23 -6.43 57.95
C SER A 9 -17.90 -7.25 59.19
N ASP A 10 -17.76 -8.57 59.05
CA ASP A 10 -17.71 -9.48 60.19
C ASP A 10 -16.30 -9.44 60.81
N PHE A 11 -15.27 -9.38 59.96
CA PHE A 11 -13.87 -9.24 60.40
C PHE A 11 -13.64 -7.90 61.10
N GLU A 12 -14.13 -6.81 60.51
CA GLU A 12 -14.01 -5.47 61.12
C GLU A 12 -14.85 -5.34 62.40
N LYS A 13 -15.91 -6.13 62.55
CA LYS A 13 -16.69 -6.20 63.79
C LYS A 13 -15.90 -6.91 64.88
N ALA A 14 -15.39 -8.12 64.61
CA ALA A 14 -14.63 -8.89 65.59
C ALA A 14 -13.36 -8.14 66.04
N LYS A 15 -12.66 -7.48 65.10
CA LYS A 15 -11.51 -6.60 65.40
C LYS A 15 -11.86 -5.44 66.33
N ARG A 16 -13.07 -4.87 66.20
CA ARG A 16 -13.53 -3.75 67.02
C ARG A 16 -13.87 -4.20 68.44
N GLU A 17 -14.58 -5.31 68.58
CA GLU A 17 -14.91 -5.92 69.87
C GLU A 17 -13.63 -6.26 70.66
N LEU A 18 -12.62 -6.81 69.99
CA LEU A 18 -11.31 -7.07 70.60
C LEU A 18 -10.59 -5.83 71.10
N LYS A 19 -10.65 -4.74 70.31
CA LYS A 19 -10.04 -3.47 70.68
C LYS A 19 -10.72 -2.86 71.91
N GLU A 20 -12.05 -2.92 71.98
CA GLU A 20 -12.80 -2.41 73.13
C GLU A 20 -12.48 -3.20 74.41
N PHE A 21 -12.34 -4.53 74.30
CA PHE A 21 -11.92 -5.35 75.44
C PHE A 21 -10.49 -5.02 75.89
N SER A 22 -9.52 -4.90 74.97
CA SER A 22 -8.12 -4.64 75.34
C SER A 22 -7.90 -3.29 76.01
N GLN A 23 -8.85 -2.36 75.85
CA GLN A 23 -8.79 -1.01 76.42
C GLN A 23 -9.48 -0.91 77.78
N ASN A 24 -10.19 -1.95 78.24
CA ASN A 24 -10.77 -1.97 79.58
C ASN A 24 -9.69 -2.33 80.61
N GLU A 25 -9.41 -1.41 81.53
CA GLU A 25 -8.54 -1.68 82.68
C GLU A 25 -9.30 -2.53 83.72
N PRO A 26 -8.70 -3.61 84.24
CA PRO A 26 -9.27 -4.32 85.37
C PRO A 26 -9.25 -3.42 86.61
N GLY A 27 -10.39 -3.30 87.30
CA GLY A 27 -10.46 -2.55 88.55
C GLY A 27 -9.48 -3.11 89.61
N GLU A 28 -8.94 -2.23 90.44
CA GLU A 28 -8.05 -2.59 91.54
C GLU A 28 -8.90 -3.12 92.73
N TRP A 29 -8.56 -4.31 93.24
CA TRP A 29 -9.34 -4.98 94.29
C TRP A 29 -8.58 -4.98 95.62
N SER A 30 -9.28 -4.67 96.71
CA SER A 30 -8.78 -4.87 98.07
C SER A 30 -9.84 -5.58 98.92
N LEU A 31 -9.39 -6.51 99.76
CA LEU A 31 -10.22 -7.18 100.76
C LEU A 31 -9.69 -6.76 102.14
N PRO A 32 -10.37 -5.83 102.85
CA PRO A 32 -9.92 -5.39 104.16
C PRO A 32 -9.97 -6.54 105.17
N ALA A 33 -9.07 -6.52 106.15
CA ALA A 33 -9.14 -7.47 107.26
C ALA A 33 -10.32 -7.13 108.20
N VAL A 34 -10.78 -8.11 109.00
CA VAL A 34 -11.67 -7.83 110.14
C VAL A 34 -10.90 -7.10 111.23
N GLU A 35 -11.56 -6.23 111.98
CA GLU A 35 -10.96 -5.60 113.15
C GLU A 35 -10.62 -6.66 114.21
N VAL A 36 -9.44 -6.56 114.81
CA VAL A 36 -8.95 -7.50 115.84
C VAL A 36 -8.67 -6.81 117.18
N THR A 37 -8.78 -5.48 117.23
CA THR A 37 -8.50 -4.63 118.40
C THR A 37 -9.75 -3.89 118.86
N GLY A 38 -10.08 -3.94 120.16
CA GLY A 38 -11.30 -3.36 120.75
C GLY A 38 -11.08 -2.79 122.17
N GLY A 39 -12.15 -2.29 122.82
CA GLY A 39 -12.10 -1.73 124.19
C GLY A 39 -11.97 -0.19 124.26
N ILE A 40 -12.04 0.39 125.47
CA ILE A 40 -11.88 1.84 125.70
C ILE A 40 -10.47 2.24 125.25
N LEU A 41 -10.36 3.05 124.17
CA LEU A 41 -9.12 3.45 123.49
C LEU A 41 -8.42 2.37 122.61
N GLY A 42 -9.05 1.22 122.35
CA GLY A 42 -8.51 0.21 121.42
C GLY A 42 -7.34 -0.64 121.96
N TRP A 43 -7.21 -0.74 123.28
CA TRP A 43 -6.09 -1.43 123.96
C TRP A 43 -6.38 -2.90 124.34
N GLY A 44 -7.49 -3.47 123.87
CA GLY A 44 -7.87 -4.86 124.12
C GLY A 44 -8.16 -5.64 122.84
N ASP A 45 -8.51 -6.91 123.00
CA ASP A 45 -8.88 -7.77 121.88
C ASP A 45 -10.34 -7.53 121.46
N HIS A 46 -10.58 -7.41 120.16
CA HIS A 46 -11.94 -7.42 119.61
C HIS A 46 -12.34 -8.83 119.21
N LYS A 47 -13.50 -9.27 119.70
CA LYS A 47 -14.07 -10.54 119.27
C LYS A 47 -14.88 -10.32 118.01
N VAL A 48 -14.34 -10.79 116.89
CA VAL A 48 -15.01 -10.76 115.58
C VAL A 48 -16.45 -11.27 115.74
N THR A 49 -17.38 -10.43 115.35
CA THR A 49 -18.81 -10.69 115.40
C THR A 49 -19.28 -11.42 114.14
N GLY A 50 -20.44 -12.08 114.22
CA GLY A 50 -21.06 -12.68 113.05
C GLY A 50 -21.43 -11.64 111.97
N ALA A 51 -21.67 -10.38 112.35
CA ALA A 51 -21.95 -9.29 111.41
C ALA A 51 -20.71 -8.91 110.60
N GLU A 52 -19.56 -8.71 111.24
CA GLU A 52 -18.29 -8.39 110.57
C GLU A 52 -17.82 -9.53 109.65
N LEU A 53 -18.01 -10.78 110.08
CA LEU A 53 -17.71 -11.93 109.24
C LEU A 53 -18.65 -11.97 108.02
N ASN A 54 -19.95 -11.74 108.21
CA ASN A 54 -20.90 -11.69 107.11
C ASN A 54 -20.58 -10.58 106.11
N GLU A 55 -20.13 -9.41 106.58
CA GLU A 55 -19.71 -8.30 105.71
C GLU A 55 -18.50 -8.68 104.84
N ARG A 56 -17.50 -9.35 105.41
CA ARG A 56 -16.34 -9.86 104.63
C ARG A 56 -16.73 -10.96 103.65
N VAL A 57 -17.61 -11.86 104.05
CA VAL A 57 -18.13 -12.91 103.16
C VAL A 57 -18.92 -12.28 102.00
N GLU A 58 -19.68 -11.21 102.26
CA GLU A 58 -20.38 -10.46 101.22
C GLU A 58 -19.40 -9.79 100.24
N GLU A 59 -18.30 -9.18 100.73
CA GLU A 59 -17.23 -8.66 99.88
C GLU A 59 -16.57 -9.77 99.04
N VAL A 60 -16.20 -10.90 99.63
CA VAL A 60 -15.66 -12.05 98.89
C VAL A 60 -16.64 -12.54 97.83
N GLN A 61 -17.93 -12.63 98.17
CA GLN A 61 -18.97 -13.02 97.22
C GLN A 61 -19.07 -12.02 96.05
N LYS A 62 -18.98 -10.71 96.30
CA LYS A 62 -18.92 -9.69 95.25
C LYS A 62 -17.70 -9.88 94.34
N HIS A 63 -16.53 -10.19 94.90
CA HIS A 63 -15.32 -10.48 94.12
C HIS A 63 -15.47 -11.76 93.27
N LEU A 64 -16.02 -12.84 93.82
CA LEU A 64 -16.28 -14.07 93.07
C LEU A 64 -17.28 -13.87 91.93
N GLN A 65 -18.33 -13.08 92.17
CA GLN A 65 -19.28 -12.69 91.13
C GLN A 65 -18.60 -11.86 90.02
N TYR A 66 -17.73 -10.92 90.40
CA TYR A 66 -16.93 -10.15 89.44
C TYR A 66 -16.02 -11.07 88.62
N LEU A 67 -15.24 -11.95 89.26
CA LEU A 67 -14.34 -12.88 88.58
C LEU A 67 -15.10 -13.78 87.59
N ASN A 68 -16.25 -14.32 87.98
CA ASN A 68 -17.06 -15.14 87.08
C ASN A 68 -17.55 -14.34 85.86
N ARG A 69 -18.04 -13.11 86.07
CA ARG A 69 -18.46 -12.22 84.97
C ARG A 69 -17.30 -11.89 84.03
N THR A 70 -16.12 -11.61 84.57
CA THR A 70 -14.91 -11.32 83.79
C THR A 70 -14.45 -12.54 83.01
N SER A 71 -14.41 -13.73 83.63
CA SER A 71 -14.07 -14.97 82.92
C SER A 71 -15.03 -15.27 81.77
N ILE A 72 -16.34 -15.09 81.96
CA ILE A 72 -17.33 -15.27 80.88
C ILE A 72 -17.08 -14.25 79.74
N LYS A 73 -16.77 -12.99 80.07
CA LYS A 73 -16.39 -11.99 79.06
C LYS A 73 -15.14 -12.42 78.30
N THR A 74 -14.07 -12.80 79.00
CA THR A 74 -12.83 -13.27 78.40
C THR A 74 -13.04 -14.45 77.43
N VAL A 75 -13.86 -15.44 77.82
CA VAL A 75 -14.19 -16.58 76.93
C VAL A 75 -14.91 -16.11 75.66
N LYS A 76 -15.88 -15.20 75.77
CA LYS A 76 -16.56 -14.61 74.60
C LYS A 76 -15.59 -13.87 73.68
N GLU A 77 -14.62 -13.17 74.24
CA GLU A 77 -13.62 -12.48 73.41
C GLU A 77 -12.68 -13.46 72.68
N PHE A 78 -12.28 -14.55 73.33
CA PHE A 78 -11.56 -15.62 72.63
C PHE A 78 -12.38 -16.23 71.48
N GLU A 79 -13.69 -16.37 71.65
CA GLU A 79 -14.61 -16.80 70.57
C GLU A 79 -14.60 -15.78 69.41
N ASN A 80 -14.59 -14.48 69.72
CA ASN A 80 -14.50 -13.42 68.72
C ASN A 80 -13.15 -13.38 68.00
N ILE A 81 -12.03 -13.65 68.68
CA ILE A 81 -10.70 -13.84 68.05
C ILE A 81 -10.75 -14.97 67.05
N TYR A 82 -11.30 -16.12 67.45
CA TYR A 82 -11.42 -17.26 66.56
C TYR A 82 -12.26 -16.95 65.33
N LYS A 83 -13.38 -16.26 65.47
CA LYS A 83 -14.21 -15.80 64.33
C LYS A 83 -13.42 -14.89 63.39
N ALA A 84 -12.67 -13.91 63.94
CA ALA A 84 -11.85 -13.02 63.12
C ALA A 84 -10.78 -13.77 62.32
N LEU A 85 -10.11 -14.75 62.92
CA LEU A 85 -9.09 -15.57 62.25
C LEU A 85 -9.70 -16.49 61.18
N ASP A 86 -10.83 -17.12 61.47
CA ASP A 86 -11.56 -17.99 60.53
C ASP A 86 -12.09 -17.19 59.33
N GLU A 87 -12.60 -15.98 59.54
CA GLU A 87 -13.03 -15.08 58.47
C GLU A 87 -11.87 -14.56 57.64
N LEU A 88 -10.72 -14.26 58.27
CA LEU A 88 -9.50 -13.86 57.57
C LEU A 88 -9.04 -14.97 56.60
N ASP A 89 -9.02 -16.21 57.07
CA ASP A 89 -8.66 -17.38 56.28
C ASP A 89 -9.65 -17.61 55.13
N LYS A 90 -10.96 -17.66 55.44
CA LYS A 90 -12.00 -17.94 54.44
C LYS A 90 -12.13 -16.87 53.37
N SER A 91 -12.03 -15.60 53.74
CA SER A 91 -12.35 -14.49 52.82
C SER A 91 -11.12 -13.86 52.18
N TYR A 92 -10.06 -13.55 52.94
CA TYR A 92 -8.92 -12.81 52.40
C TYR A 92 -7.87 -13.74 51.79
N ILE A 93 -7.50 -14.82 52.47
CA ILE A 93 -6.46 -15.74 51.97
C ILE A 93 -6.93 -16.43 50.69
N ASN A 94 -8.17 -16.92 50.65
CA ASN A 94 -8.71 -17.57 49.45
C ASN A 94 -8.81 -16.61 48.26
N VAL A 95 -9.20 -15.35 48.47
CA VAL A 95 -9.24 -14.34 47.40
C VAL A 95 -7.83 -14.06 46.88
N LEU A 96 -6.86 -13.84 47.76
CA LEU A 96 -5.46 -13.63 47.38
C LEU A 96 -4.89 -14.82 46.60
N LEU A 97 -5.18 -16.06 47.02
CA LEU A 97 -4.78 -17.26 46.28
C LEU A 97 -5.42 -17.31 44.88
N GLY A 98 -6.70 -16.96 44.77
CA GLY A 98 -7.38 -16.85 43.48
C GLY A 98 -6.73 -15.81 42.57
N GLU A 99 -6.43 -14.61 43.09
CA GLU A 99 -5.74 -13.55 42.37
C GLU A 99 -4.34 -13.99 41.93
N MET A 100 -3.56 -14.63 42.81
CA MET A 100 -2.23 -15.17 42.47
C MET A 100 -2.29 -16.22 41.37
N GLU A 101 -3.31 -17.08 41.37
CA GLU A 101 -3.50 -18.06 40.30
C GLU A 101 -3.80 -17.38 38.95
N GLN A 102 -4.63 -16.34 38.94
CA GLN A 102 -4.91 -15.56 37.74
C GLN A 102 -3.66 -14.82 37.24
N ILE A 103 -2.90 -14.18 38.15
CA ILE A 103 -1.63 -13.53 37.82
C ILE A 103 -0.65 -14.54 37.23
N ARG A 104 -0.56 -15.74 37.80
CA ARG A 104 0.30 -16.82 37.27
C ARG A 104 -0.13 -17.26 35.87
N LYS A 105 -1.44 -17.40 35.61
CA LYS A 105 -1.97 -17.71 34.27
C LYS A 105 -1.61 -16.62 33.27
N VAL A 106 -1.82 -15.35 33.63
CA VAL A 106 -1.44 -14.19 32.82
C VAL A 106 0.06 -14.17 32.55
N SER A 107 0.90 -14.37 33.57
CA SER A 107 2.36 -14.40 33.45
C SER A 107 2.84 -15.50 32.52
N ASN A 108 2.26 -16.69 32.59
CA ASN A 108 2.59 -17.79 31.67
C ASN A 108 2.15 -17.46 30.24
N GLY A 109 0.96 -16.89 30.05
CA GLY A 109 0.50 -16.42 28.75
C GLY A 109 1.43 -15.36 28.14
N VAL A 110 1.91 -14.40 28.95
CA VAL A 110 2.90 -13.40 28.52
C VAL A 110 4.21 -14.06 28.09
N LYS A 111 4.70 -15.05 28.83
CA LYS A 111 5.93 -15.79 28.48
C LYS A 111 5.79 -16.52 27.14
N THR A 112 4.69 -17.24 26.96
CA THR A 112 4.38 -17.93 25.69
C THR A 112 4.28 -16.94 24.53
N ASN A 113 3.59 -15.80 24.72
CA ASN A 113 3.51 -14.76 23.69
C ASN A 113 4.88 -14.17 23.34
N GLN A 114 5.77 -13.97 24.32
CA GLN A 114 7.14 -13.52 24.07
C GLN A 114 7.94 -14.52 23.22
N GLU A 115 7.76 -15.83 23.43
CA GLU A 115 8.39 -16.86 22.60
C GLU A 115 7.87 -16.82 21.14
N TYR A 116 6.56 -16.66 20.96
CA TYR A 116 5.98 -16.47 19.62
C TYR A 116 6.47 -15.21 18.92
N ILE A 117 6.54 -14.07 19.64
CA ILE A 117 7.07 -12.81 19.10
C ILE A 117 8.53 -12.98 18.66
N LYS A 118 9.36 -13.66 19.45
CA LYS A 118 10.76 -13.95 19.06
C LYS A 118 10.82 -14.74 17.76
N LYS A 119 9.96 -15.74 17.58
CA LYS A 119 9.90 -16.52 16.34
C LYS A 119 9.49 -15.66 15.15
N ILE A 120 8.46 -14.82 15.30
CA ILE A 120 8.01 -13.90 14.26
C ILE A 120 9.13 -12.93 13.84
N VAL A 121 9.84 -12.36 14.81
CA VAL A 121 10.96 -11.44 14.54
C VAL A 121 12.07 -12.14 13.76
N GLU A 122 12.39 -13.39 14.11
CA GLU A 122 13.39 -14.18 13.39
C GLU A 122 12.95 -14.50 11.94
N ASP A 123 11.68 -14.85 11.74
CA ASP A 123 11.14 -15.11 10.40
C ASP A 123 11.08 -13.83 9.53
N GLN A 124 10.74 -12.69 10.15
CA GLN A 124 10.82 -11.37 9.49
C GLN A 124 12.26 -11.03 9.08
N LYS A 125 13.25 -11.32 9.93
CA LYS A 125 14.67 -11.10 9.61
C LYS A 125 15.09 -11.91 8.38
N LYS A 126 14.74 -13.20 8.31
CA LYS A 126 15.02 -14.05 7.13
C LYS A 126 14.35 -13.49 5.86
N THR A 127 13.12 -13.01 5.98
CA THR A 127 12.40 -12.39 4.85
C THR A 127 13.13 -11.15 4.34
N LEU A 128 13.61 -10.29 5.24
CA LEU A 128 14.39 -9.11 4.88
C LEU A 128 15.73 -9.47 4.20
N GLU A 129 16.39 -10.54 4.64
CA GLU A 129 17.60 -11.03 3.99
C GLU A 129 17.33 -11.48 2.54
N VAL A 130 16.24 -12.21 2.30
CA VAL A 130 15.81 -12.60 0.95
C VAL A 130 15.48 -11.38 0.10
N LEU A 131 14.72 -10.41 0.64
CA LEU A 131 14.38 -9.17 -0.08
C LEU A 131 15.63 -8.35 -0.42
N LYS A 132 16.62 -8.32 0.48
CA LYS A 132 17.91 -7.66 0.23
C LYS A 132 18.65 -8.32 -0.94
N ILE A 133 18.72 -9.65 -0.97
CA ILE A 133 19.34 -10.40 -2.08
C ILE A 133 18.57 -10.14 -3.38
N PHE A 134 17.24 -10.16 -3.33
CA PHE A 134 16.41 -9.89 -4.50
C PHE A 134 16.65 -8.48 -5.04
N LYS A 135 16.69 -7.47 -4.16
CA LYS A 135 17.05 -6.10 -4.54
C LYS A 135 18.44 -6.02 -5.16
N GLN A 136 19.44 -6.65 -4.54
CA GLN A 136 20.80 -6.68 -5.09
C GLN A 136 20.84 -7.29 -6.49
N LYS A 137 20.08 -8.38 -6.73
CA LYS A 137 19.95 -8.98 -8.07
C LYS A 137 19.31 -8.00 -9.06
N LEU A 138 18.23 -7.31 -8.68
CA LEU A 138 17.64 -6.28 -9.54
C LEU A 138 18.66 -5.17 -9.85
N ASP A 139 19.38 -4.69 -8.84
CA ASP A 139 20.39 -3.64 -9.01
C ASP A 139 21.57 -4.10 -9.91
N THR A 140 21.81 -5.41 -10.09
CA THR A 140 22.81 -5.92 -11.07
C THR A 140 22.36 -5.83 -12.53
N TYR A 141 21.05 -5.71 -12.79
CA TYR A 141 20.56 -5.57 -14.16
C TYR A 141 20.72 -4.13 -14.63
N ALA A 142 21.87 -3.83 -15.23
CA ALA A 142 22.25 -2.51 -15.72
C ALA A 142 21.25 -1.86 -16.70
N HIS A 143 20.44 -2.69 -17.39
CA HIS A 143 19.52 -2.26 -18.45
C HIS A 143 18.05 -2.27 -18.02
N LEU A 144 17.72 -2.37 -16.74
CA LEU A 144 16.32 -2.29 -16.29
C LEU A 144 15.67 -0.95 -16.70
N GLU A 145 16.42 0.15 -16.64
CA GLU A 145 15.97 1.49 -17.08
C GLU A 145 15.72 1.56 -18.59
N ASP A 146 16.41 0.71 -19.37
CA ASP A 146 16.24 0.70 -20.82
C ASP A 146 14.90 0.06 -21.23
N ILE A 147 14.23 -0.68 -20.34
CA ILE A 147 12.88 -1.19 -20.59
C ILE A 147 11.88 -0.04 -20.77
N ASP A 148 11.98 0.99 -19.93
CA ASP A 148 11.10 2.16 -20.03
C ASP A 148 11.39 2.95 -21.31
N LYS A 149 12.66 3.06 -21.71
CA LYS A 149 13.06 3.69 -22.98
C LYS A 149 12.49 2.91 -24.18
N LEU A 150 12.68 1.59 -24.21
CA LEU A 150 12.14 0.73 -25.27
C LEU A 150 10.62 0.81 -25.36
N TRP A 151 9.94 0.89 -24.22
CA TRP A 151 8.50 1.07 -24.19
C TRP A 151 8.08 2.39 -24.86
N ASN A 152 8.75 3.49 -24.50
CA ASN A 152 8.47 4.81 -25.09
C ASN A 152 8.77 4.83 -26.59
N ASP A 153 9.91 4.30 -27.03
CA ASP A 153 10.25 4.20 -28.44
C ASP A 153 9.19 3.40 -29.23
N CYS A 154 8.69 2.31 -28.65
CA CYS A 154 7.59 1.55 -29.25
C CYS A 154 6.28 2.35 -29.34
N GLN A 155 5.98 3.23 -28.37
CA GLN A 155 4.82 4.13 -28.48
C GLN A 155 5.02 5.17 -29.58
N THR A 156 6.21 5.76 -29.68
CA THR A 156 6.56 6.70 -30.75
C THR A 156 6.40 6.04 -32.13
N TRP A 157 6.99 4.86 -32.34
CA TRP A 157 6.87 4.15 -33.62
C TRP A 157 5.41 3.79 -33.94
N LYS A 158 4.59 3.48 -32.94
CA LYS A 158 3.16 3.23 -33.14
C LYS A 158 2.42 4.45 -33.68
N GLU A 159 2.84 5.66 -33.32
CA GLU A 159 2.28 6.91 -33.83
C GLU A 159 2.85 7.29 -35.21
N GLU A 160 4.13 7.02 -35.46
CA GLU A 160 4.82 7.36 -36.73
C GLU A 160 4.49 6.40 -37.90
N ILE A 161 4.26 5.11 -37.63
CA ILE A 161 3.96 4.11 -38.68
C ILE A 161 2.73 4.48 -39.53
N PRO A 162 1.60 4.94 -38.95
CA PRO A 162 0.46 5.46 -39.73
C PRO A 162 0.83 6.61 -40.66
N GLU A 163 1.61 7.58 -40.19
CA GLU A 163 2.03 8.73 -41.01
C GLU A 163 2.90 8.27 -42.20
N LEU A 164 3.82 7.35 -41.95
CA LEU A 164 4.62 6.73 -43.00
C LEU A 164 3.74 5.97 -44.00
N SER A 165 2.75 5.22 -43.52
CA SER A 165 1.80 4.49 -44.39
C SER A 165 1.02 5.43 -45.30
N ASP A 166 0.60 6.57 -44.78
CA ASP A 166 -0.11 7.60 -45.54
C ASP A 166 0.80 8.26 -46.58
N LEU A 167 2.04 8.58 -46.21
CA LEU A 167 3.04 9.11 -47.13
C LEU A 167 3.30 8.13 -48.29
N VAL A 168 3.48 6.84 -47.99
CA VAL A 168 3.66 5.78 -49.00
C VAL A 168 2.45 5.71 -49.92
N ARG A 169 1.22 5.81 -49.38
CA ARG A 169 -0.01 5.83 -50.18
C ARG A 169 -0.04 7.02 -51.13
N HIS A 170 0.34 8.22 -50.66
CA HIS A 170 0.41 9.42 -51.49
C HIS A 170 1.44 9.30 -52.62
N VAL A 171 2.62 8.77 -52.33
CA VAL A 171 3.65 8.51 -53.35
C VAL A 171 3.15 7.52 -54.40
N MET A 172 2.46 6.46 -53.97
CA MET A 172 1.89 5.47 -54.89
C MET A 172 0.80 6.06 -55.79
N LEU A 173 -0.11 6.87 -55.24
CA LEU A 173 -1.14 7.57 -56.02
C LEU A 173 -0.51 8.52 -57.06
N THR A 174 0.50 9.28 -56.64
CA THR A 174 1.22 10.21 -57.53
C THR A 174 1.96 9.45 -58.63
N SER A 175 2.63 8.34 -58.28
CA SER A 175 3.32 7.47 -59.24
C SER A 175 2.36 6.91 -60.28
N ASN A 176 1.19 6.43 -59.86
CA ASN A 176 0.16 5.91 -60.76
C ASN A 176 -0.40 7.00 -61.68
N SER A 177 -0.65 8.21 -61.16
CA SER A 177 -1.07 9.35 -61.97
C SER A 177 -0.02 9.71 -63.02
N ASN A 178 1.26 9.78 -62.62
CA ASN A 178 2.36 10.07 -63.54
C ASN A 178 2.52 8.97 -64.59
N SER A 179 2.37 7.69 -64.22
CA SER A 179 2.39 6.58 -65.16
C SER A 179 1.29 6.72 -66.22
N GLY A 180 0.07 7.13 -65.82
CA GLY A 180 -1.02 7.40 -66.75
C GLY A 180 -0.72 8.55 -67.70
N GLN A 181 -0.16 9.65 -67.18
CA GLN A 181 0.25 10.79 -68.01
C GLN A 181 1.37 10.42 -69.00
N ILE A 182 2.33 9.58 -68.60
CA ILE A 182 3.39 9.10 -69.49
C ILE A 182 2.81 8.23 -70.60
N GLU A 183 1.82 7.38 -70.31
CA GLU A 183 1.14 6.58 -71.33
C GLU A 183 0.40 7.47 -72.35
N GLU A 184 -0.28 8.50 -71.87
CA GLU A 184 -0.97 9.49 -72.72
C GLU A 184 0.02 10.24 -73.62
N ILE A 185 1.12 10.76 -73.06
CA ILE A 185 2.20 11.39 -73.82
C ILE A 185 2.78 10.41 -74.85
N GLY A 186 2.94 9.13 -74.50
CA GLY A 186 3.40 8.10 -75.42
C GLY A 186 2.48 7.91 -76.62
N LYS A 187 1.15 7.92 -76.40
CA LYS A 187 0.14 7.88 -77.47
C LYS A 187 0.21 9.14 -78.35
N ASP A 188 0.35 10.31 -77.75
CA ASP A 188 0.46 11.58 -78.46
C ASP A 188 1.71 11.64 -79.34
N ILE A 189 2.86 11.19 -78.84
CA ILE A 189 4.11 11.11 -79.61
C ILE A 189 3.94 10.17 -80.80
N GLN A 190 3.29 9.02 -80.62
CA GLN A 190 3.05 8.08 -81.71
C GLN A 190 2.10 8.69 -82.77
N CYS A 191 1.04 9.38 -82.35
CA CYS A 191 0.16 10.11 -83.25
C CYS A 191 0.91 11.19 -84.05
N HIS A 192 1.71 12.00 -83.36
CA HIS A 192 2.51 13.05 -83.99
C HIS A 192 3.53 12.49 -85.00
N LYS A 193 4.16 11.36 -84.67
CA LYS A 193 5.07 10.63 -85.58
C LYS A 193 4.37 10.24 -86.87
N GLU A 194 3.17 9.65 -86.81
CA GLU A 194 2.39 9.28 -88.00
C GLU A 194 2.01 10.53 -88.82
N LEU A 195 1.52 11.59 -88.16
CA LEU A 195 1.20 12.86 -88.82
C LEU A 195 2.40 13.48 -89.55
N LEU A 196 3.59 13.47 -88.92
CA LEU A 196 4.82 13.95 -89.55
C LEU A 196 5.19 13.11 -90.77
N PHE A 197 5.09 11.78 -90.69
CA PHE A 197 5.35 10.91 -91.85
C PHE A 197 4.42 11.22 -93.02
N THR A 198 3.12 11.39 -92.76
CA THR A 198 2.14 11.77 -93.79
C THR A 198 2.48 13.13 -94.40
N ALA A 199 2.74 14.15 -93.58
CA ALA A 199 3.05 15.50 -94.07
C ALA A 199 4.35 15.57 -94.89
N VAL A 200 5.38 14.81 -94.50
CA VAL A 200 6.64 14.70 -95.27
C VAL A 200 6.40 14.00 -96.60
N ALA A 201 5.60 12.92 -96.63
CA ALA A 201 5.24 12.22 -97.86
C ALA A 201 4.46 13.13 -98.82
N GLU A 202 3.46 13.86 -98.32
CA GLU A 202 2.70 14.85 -99.11
C GLU A 202 3.62 15.94 -99.68
N THR A 203 4.55 16.45 -98.88
CA THR A 203 5.51 17.48 -99.32
C THR A 203 6.46 16.94 -100.40
N ALA A 204 6.93 15.70 -100.26
CA ALA A 204 7.78 15.04 -101.25
C ALA A 204 7.04 14.84 -102.58
N GLU A 205 5.80 14.37 -102.55
CA GLU A 205 4.96 14.21 -103.75
C GLU A 205 4.73 15.56 -104.45
N LYS A 206 4.42 16.61 -103.69
CA LYS A 206 4.21 17.96 -104.22
C LYS A 206 5.49 18.53 -104.85
N ASN A 207 6.66 18.26 -104.24
CA ASN A 207 7.96 18.63 -104.80
C ASN A 207 8.25 17.89 -106.10
N GLU A 208 7.99 16.58 -106.16
CA GLU A 208 8.13 15.81 -107.40
C GLU A 208 7.20 16.32 -108.51
N ALA A 209 5.94 16.61 -108.18
CA ALA A 209 4.98 17.18 -109.13
C ALA A 209 5.49 18.52 -109.70
N THR A 210 6.01 19.39 -108.83
CA THR A 210 6.58 20.69 -109.22
C THR A 210 7.83 20.52 -110.09
N ALA A 211 8.74 19.60 -109.75
CA ALA A 211 9.93 19.29 -110.54
C ALA A 211 9.59 18.76 -111.94
N ARG A 212 8.56 17.90 -112.05
CA ARG A 212 8.04 17.42 -113.34
C ARG A 212 7.45 18.58 -114.17
N GLU A 213 6.73 19.50 -113.53
CA GLU A 213 6.19 20.70 -114.21
C GLU A 213 7.31 21.60 -114.73
N LEU A 214 8.32 21.89 -113.91
CA LEU A 214 9.50 22.67 -114.31
C LEU A 214 10.25 22.00 -115.47
N THR A 215 10.44 20.68 -115.41
CA THR A 215 11.06 19.90 -116.49
C THR A 215 10.28 20.03 -117.79
N LYS A 216 8.93 19.98 -117.73
CA LYS A 216 8.08 20.24 -118.91
C LYS A 216 8.32 21.66 -119.45
N LYS A 217 8.32 22.69 -118.58
CA LYS A 217 8.59 24.08 -118.97
C LYS A 217 9.97 24.26 -119.61
N ILE A 218 11.02 23.62 -119.07
CA ILE A 218 12.38 23.64 -119.63
C ILE A 218 12.42 22.99 -121.01
N LYS A 219 11.78 21.83 -121.19
CA LYS A 219 11.70 21.16 -122.50
C LYS A 219 11.04 22.06 -123.55
N TYR A 220 9.94 22.73 -123.20
CA TYR A 220 9.29 23.71 -124.08
C TYR A 220 10.21 24.91 -124.39
N ALA A 221 10.88 25.47 -123.38
CA ALA A 221 11.82 26.58 -123.59
C ALA A 221 12.99 26.20 -124.50
N TYR A 222 13.56 24.99 -124.36
CA TYR A 222 14.64 24.49 -125.22
C TYR A 222 14.17 24.31 -126.67
N LEU A 223 12.95 23.80 -126.87
CA LEU A 223 12.35 23.68 -128.22
C LEU A 223 12.19 25.06 -128.89
N ILE A 224 11.74 26.07 -128.13
CA ILE A 224 11.60 27.45 -128.61
C ILE A 224 12.98 28.06 -128.93
N ALA A 225 13.98 27.85 -128.08
CA ALA A 225 15.34 28.37 -128.31
C ALA A 225 16.03 27.69 -129.51
N GLY A 226 15.89 26.36 -129.65
CA GLY A 226 16.48 25.61 -130.75
C GLY A 226 15.86 25.99 -132.10
N SER A 227 14.54 26.23 -132.15
CA SER A 227 13.88 26.71 -133.36
C SER A 227 14.34 28.11 -133.76
N SER A 228 14.53 29.05 -132.83
CA SER A 228 15.08 30.38 -133.18
C SER A 228 16.51 30.30 -133.72
N LEU A 229 17.35 29.40 -133.16
CA LEU A 229 18.71 29.19 -133.61
C LEU A 229 18.76 28.62 -135.04
N GLY A 230 17.86 27.68 -135.35
CA GLY A 230 17.69 27.15 -136.70
C GLY A 230 17.27 28.23 -137.70
N VAL A 231 16.36 29.12 -137.29
CA VAL A 231 15.98 30.29 -138.10
C VAL A 231 17.19 31.18 -138.37
N ALA A 232 17.97 31.53 -137.34
CA ALA A 232 19.15 32.38 -137.49
C ALA A 232 20.24 31.75 -138.37
N LEU A 233 20.43 30.43 -138.29
CA LEU A 233 21.36 29.69 -139.15
C LEU A 233 20.90 29.66 -140.61
N ALA A 234 19.62 29.44 -140.86
CA ALA A 234 19.06 29.54 -142.21
C ALA A 234 19.29 30.96 -142.78
N GLU A 235 19.10 32.00 -141.97
CA GLU A 235 19.37 33.39 -142.32
C GLU A 235 20.85 33.63 -142.68
N LEU A 236 21.78 33.03 -141.92
CA LEU A 236 23.22 33.11 -142.18
C LEU A 236 23.63 32.38 -143.47
N ILE A 237 23.05 31.21 -143.76
CA ILE A 237 23.28 30.47 -145.01
C ILE A 237 22.77 31.29 -146.20
N ILE A 238 21.60 31.93 -146.08
CA ILE A 238 21.06 32.83 -147.11
C ILE A 238 21.99 34.04 -147.34
N MET A 239 22.66 34.54 -146.30
CA MET A 239 23.67 35.59 -146.47
C MET A 239 24.94 35.09 -147.17
N LEU A 240 25.43 33.89 -146.83
CA LEU A 240 26.63 33.32 -147.45
C LEU A 240 26.41 32.93 -148.92
N SER A 241 25.24 32.43 -149.29
CA SER A 241 24.92 32.09 -150.69
C SER A 241 24.74 33.29 -151.62
N LYS A 242 24.66 34.51 -151.07
CA LYS A 242 24.70 35.75 -151.88
C LYS A 242 26.12 36.26 -152.14
N VAL A 243 27.14 35.66 -151.52
CA VAL A 243 28.54 36.13 -151.58
C VAL A 243 29.43 35.26 -152.49
N LEU A 244 28.88 34.22 -153.14
CA LEU A 244 29.56 33.37 -154.12
C LEU A 244 28.70 33.14 -155.38
#